data_AF-A0A3D4NTE4-F1
#
_entry.id   AF-A0A3D4NTE4-F1
#
_cell.length_a   1.000
_cell.length_b   1.000
_cell.length_c   1.000
_cell.angle_alpha   90.00
_cell.angle_beta   90.00
_cell.angle_gamma   90.00
#
_symmetry.space_group_name_H-M   'P 1'
#
loop_
_entity.id
_entity.type
_entity.pdbx_description
1 polymer ?
#
loop_
_entity_poly.entity_id
_entity_poly.type
_entity_poly.pdbx_seq_one_letter_code
_entity_poly.pdbx_strand_id
1 'polypeptide(L)' 'EELFATFPNDISTPEINIHVTEESKFSIIDALHDAKWGEGANLTTIDGVRVDYAKGWGLV' A
#
# COMPACT_ATOMS: atom_id res chain seq x y z
N GLU A 1 14.44 -23.52 -7.53
CA GLU A 1 13.62 -22.49 -8.20
C GLU A 1 12.26 -23.02 -8.66
N GLU A 2 12.18 -24.22 -9.25
CA GLU A 2 10.90 -24.77 -9.76
C GLU A 2 9.77 -24.83 -8.72
N LEU A 3 10.05 -25.18 -7.47
CA LEU A 3 9.05 -25.21 -6.39
C LEU A 3 8.50 -23.82 -6.02
N PHE A 4 9.28 -22.75 -6.22
CA PHE A 4 8.80 -21.39 -5.93
C PHE A 4 7.96 -20.82 -7.08
N ALA A 5 8.25 -21.24 -8.32
CA ALA A 5 7.48 -20.84 -9.51
C ALA A 5 6.08 -21.45 -9.56
N THR A 6 5.77 -22.46 -8.72
CA THR A 6 4.41 -23.04 -8.64
C THR A 6 3.43 -22.18 -7.84
N PHE A 7 3.92 -21.21 -7.07
CA PHE A 7 3.04 -20.30 -6.34
C PHE A 7 2.48 -19.23 -7.28
N PRO A 8 1.19 -18.86 -7.14
CA PRO A 8 0.63 -17.73 -7.86
C PRO A 8 1.43 -16.47 -7.51
N ASN A 9 1.91 -15.79 -8.53
CA ASN A 9 2.72 -14.59 -8.38
C ASN A 9 1.92 -13.42 -8.96
N ASP A 10 1.60 -12.45 -8.11
CA ASP A 10 1.02 -11.20 -8.57
C ASP A 10 2.13 -10.29 -9.12
N ILE A 11 1.76 -9.44 -10.07
CA ILE A 11 2.67 -8.42 -10.58
C ILE A 11 2.86 -7.37 -9.48
N SER A 12 4.07 -7.29 -8.93
CA SER A 12 4.43 -6.34 -7.89
C SER A 12 5.43 -5.30 -8.38
N THR A 13 5.39 -4.11 -7.79
CA THR A 13 6.45 -3.12 -7.93
C THR A 13 7.60 -3.47 -6.98
N PRO A 14 8.85 -3.08 -7.30
CA PRO A 14 9.86 -2.98 -6.24
C PRO A 14 9.41 -1.98 -5.18
N GLU A 15 10.05 -2.01 -4.01
CA GLU A 15 9.79 -1.03 -2.96
C GLU A 15 10.09 0.39 -3.45
N ILE A 16 9.13 1.31 -3.28
CA ILE A 16 9.24 2.70 -3.70
C ILE A 16 9.51 3.55 -2.45
N ASN A 17 10.72 4.12 -2.38
CA ASN A 17 11.12 5.01 -1.30
C ASN A 17 10.97 6.47 -1.72
N ILE A 18 10.12 7.22 -1.01
CA ILE A 18 9.94 8.67 -1.22
C ILE A 18 10.55 9.39 -0.02
N HIS A 19 11.57 10.21 -0.28
CA HIS A 19 12.23 10.97 0.78
C HIS A 19 11.36 12.16 1.19
N VAL A 20 10.99 12.18 2.48
CA VAL A 20 10.20 13.25 3.11
C VAL A 20 10.93 13.76 4.34
N THR A 21 10.46 14.88 4.90
CA THR A 21 10.99 15.37 6.17
C THR A 21 10.40 14.59 7.34
N GLU A 22 11.18 14.44 8.41
CA GLU A 22 10.70 13.81 9.66
C GLU A 22 9.47 14.52 10.24
N GLU A 23 9.35 15.82 10.00
CA GLU A 23 8.22 16.65 10.43
C GLU A 23 6.95 16.40 9.60
N SER A 24 7.09 16.05 8.30
CA SER A 24 5.96 15.91 7.38
C SER A 24 5.43 14.49 7.27
N LYS A 25 6.25 13.46 7.56
CA LYS A 25 5.87 12.05 7.31
C LYS A 25 4.54 11.64 7.95
N PHE A 26 4.28 12.03 9.20
CA PHE A 26 3.02 11.68 9.88
C PHE A 26 1.82 12.45 9.30
N SER A 27 2.00 13.74 9.01
CA SER A 27 0.92 14.54 8.40
C SER A 27 0.51 14.03 7.01
N ILE A 28 1.43 13.41 6.28
CA ILE A 28 1.15 12.77 4.99
C ILE A 28 0.28 11.54 5.20
N ILE A 29 0.60 10.68 6.16
CA ILE A 29 -0.20 9.48 6.49
C ILE A 29 -1.60 9.89 6.97
N ASP A 30 -1.70 10.91 7.83
CA ASP A 30 -2.99 11.42 8.31
C ASP A 30 -3.86 11.93 7.15
N ALA A 31 -3.27 12.69 6.22
CA ALA A 31 -3.99 13.17 5.04
C ALA A 31 -4.43 12.02 4.11
N LEU A 32 -3.65 10.94 4.02
CA LEU A 32 -3.96 9.75 3.23
C LEU A 32 -5.04 8.88 3.86
N HIS A 33 -5.12 8.86 5.20
CA HIS A 33 -6.19 8.20 5.92
C HIS A 33 -7.56 8.80 5.56
N ASP A 34 -7.64 10.13 5.45
CA ASP A 34 -8.86 10.86 5.11
C ASP A 34 -9.12 10.98 3.60
N ALA A 35 -8.22 10.45 2.76
CA ALA A 35 -8.32 10.52 1.31
C ALA A 35 -9.44 9.59 0.76
N LYS A 36 -9.93 9.93 -0.43
CA LYS A 36 -10.89 9.09 -1.14
C LYS A 36 -10.17 8.03 -1.98
N TRP A 37 -10.23 6.79 -1.50
CA TRP A 37 -9.63 5.62 -2.16
C TRP A 37 -10.53 4.96 -3.22
N GLY A 38 -11.75 5.46 -3.41
CA GLY A 38 -12.69 4.96 -4.42
C GLY A 38 -13.54 3.78 -3.95
N GLU A 39 -14.35 3.24 -4.86
CA GLU A 39 -15.28 2.15 -4.55
C GLU A 39 -14.56 0.80 -4.39
N GLY A 40 -15.00 0.01 -3.40
CA GLY A 40 -14.43 -1.32 -3.15
C GLY A 40 -13.06 -1.29 -2.46
N ALA A 41 -12.64 -0.13 -1.94
CA ALA A 41 -11.45 0.03 -1.12
C ALA A 41 -11.71 -0.51 0.30
N ASN A 42 -10.95 -1.52 0.71
CA ASN A 42 -10.91 -1.99 2.09
C ASN A 42 -9.66 -1.46 2.77
N LEU A 43 -9.82 -0.55 3.74
CA LEU A 43 -8.72 0.14 4.41
C LEU A 43 -8.26 -0.62 5.66
N THR A 44 -6.94 -0.77 5.80
CA THR A 44 -6.26 -1.20 7.03
C THR A 44 -5.27 -0.13 7.45
N THR A 45 -5.36 0.33 8.70
CA THR A 45 -4.67 1.54 9.17
C THR A 45 -3.76 1.27 10.38
N ILE A 46 -3.30 0.02 10.51
CA ILE A 46 -2.48 -0.45 11.64
C ILE A 46 -1.04 0.07 11.51
N ASP A 47 -0.54 0.16 10.28
CA ASP A 47 0.79 0.65 9.93
C ASP A 47 0.73 1.35 8.56
N GLY A 48 0.65 2.68 8.57
CA GLY A 48 0.35 3.48 7.38
C GLY A 48 -1.10 3.33 6.91
N VAL A 49 -1.30 3.37 5.59
CA VAL A 49 -2.58 3.12 4.93
C VAL A 49 -2.39 2.00 3.91
N ARG A 50 -2.91 0.83 4.26
CA ARG A 50 -3.07 -0.29 3.33
C ARG A 50 -4.47 -0.27 2.75
N VAL A 51 -4.57 -0.38 1.43
CA VAL A 51 -5.85 -0.47 0.73
C VAL A 51 -5.89 -1.70 -0.14
N ASP A 52 -6.79 -2.62 0.19
CA ASP A 52 -7.06 -3.82 -0.59
C ASP A 52 -8.26 -3.57 -1.52
N TYR A 53 -8.11 -3.92 -2.79
CA TYR A 53 -9.14 -3.89 -3.84
C TYR A 53 -9.40 -5.31 -4.37
N ALA A 54 -10.43 -5.46 -5.19
CA ALA A 54 -10.81 -6.77 -5.76
C ALA A 54 -9.73 -7.47 -6.61
N LYS A 55 -8.72 -6.74 -7.11
CA LYS A 55 -7.68 -7.26 -8.02
C LYS A 55 -6.24 -6.93 -7.58
N GLY A 56 -6.04 -6.44 -6.37
CA GLY A 56 -4.72 -6.04 -5.89
C GLY A 56 -4.81 -5.15 -4.66
N TRP A 57 -3.66 -4.74 -4.15
CA TRP A 57 -3.56 -3.93 -2.93
C TRP A 57 -2.43 -2.91 -3.05
N GLY A 58 -2.48 -1.87 -2.22
CA GLY A 58 -1.41 -0.89 -2.08
C GLY A 58 -1.15 -0.59 -0.61
N LEU A 59 0.06 -0.11 -0.32
CA LEU A 59 0.50 0.33 1.01
C LEU A 59 1.27 1.63 0.87
N VAL A 60 1.00 2.58 1.77
CA VAL A 60 1.69 3.86 1.90
C VAL A 60 1.87 4.23 3.37
#